data_AF-E6V916-F1
#
_entry.id   AF-E6V916-F1
#
_cell.length_a   1.000
_cell.length_b   1.000
_cell.length_c   1.000
_cell.angle_alpha   90.00
_cell.angle_beta   90.00
_cell.angle_gamma   90.00
#
_symmetry.space_group_name_H-M   'P 1'
#
loop_
_entity.id
_entity.type
_entity.pdbx_description
1 polymer ?
#
loop_
_entity_poly.entity_id
_entity_poly.type
_entity_poly.pdbx_seq_one_letter_code
_entity_poly.pdbx_strand_id
1 'polypeptide(L)'
;MSAFVLPLIAWATLAGLAVWSAASSTRALGDAQCARSHAAVQIAFLLAGQCLCAIAAAGPCGGLAMVACAWMAMGWGYTLALNTWPVRTQAWARRSGWAALGLALMGTTALMVS
;
A
#
# COMPACT_ATOMS: atom_id res chain seq x y z
N MET A 1 -1.49 -20.18 -7.56
CA MET A 1 -2.30 -19.06 -7.01
C MET A 1 -1.45 -17.96 -6.35
N SER A 2 -0.25 -18.24 -5.81
CA SER A 2 0.63 -17.23 -5.19
C SER A 2 1.14 -16.11 -6.12
N ALA A 3 1.22 -16.35 -7.44
CA ALA A 3 1.81 -15.41 -8.40
C ALA A 3 1.10 -14.05 -8.49
N PHE A 4 -0.21 -13.99 -8.21
CA PHE A 4 -0.98 -12.74 -8.26
C PHE A 4 -1.05 -12.02 -6.91
N VAL A 5 -0.79 -12.70 -5.81
CA VAL A 5 -0.89 -12.11 -4.47
C VAL A 5 0.24 -11.11 -4.22
N LEU A 6 1.48 -11.47 -4.58
CA LEU A 6 2.66 -10.60 -4.42
C LEU A 6 2.55 -9.25 -5.15
N PRO A 7 2.17 -9.18 -6.44
CA PRO A 7 1.99 -7.88 -7.11
C PRO A 7 0.83 -7.09 -6.52
N LEU A 8 -0.26 -7.73 -6.05
CA LEU A 8 -1.36 -7.03 -5.38
C LEU A 8 -0.92 -6.43 -4.04
N ILE A 9 -0.12 -7.15 -3.24
CA ILE A 9 0.49 -6.62 -2.01
C ILE A 9 1.37 -5.42 -2.33
N ALA A 10 2.22 -5.52 -3.36
CA ALA A 10 3.06 -4.42 -3.80
C ALA A 10 2.22 -3.20 -4.21
N TRP A 11 1.14 -3.42 -4.96
CA TRP A 11 0.21 -2.35 -5.35
C TRP A 11 -0.52 -1.72 -4.17
N ALA A 12 -0.83 -2.50 -3.13
CA ALA A 12 -1.49 -2.01 -1.91
C ALA A 12 -0.66 -0.98 -1.14
N THR A 13 0.67 -0.95 -1.33
CA THR A 13 1.55 0.08 -0.75
C THR A 13 1.14 1.50 -1.15
N LEU A 14 0.56 1.68 -2.34
CA LEU A 14 0.08 2.97 -2.83
C LEU A 14 -1.00 3.59 -1.93
N ALA A 15 -1.84 2.77 -1.29
CA ALA A 15 -2.83 3.28 -0.33
C ALA A 15 -2.16 3.85 0.92
N GLY A 16 -1.13 3.19 1.44
CA GLY A 16 -0.37 3.66 2.59
C GLY A 16 0.35 4.97 2.30
N LEU A 17 0.98 5.06 1.13
CA LEU A 17 1.65 6.29 0.66
C LEU A 17 0.67 7.44 0.48
N ALA A 18 -0.50 7.18 -0.11
CA ALA A 18 -1.54 8.20 -0.32
C ALA A 18 -2.17 8.69 0.98
N VAL A 19 -2.37 7.79 1.95
CA VAL A 19 -2.88 8.12 3.29
C VAL A 19 -1.86 8.95 4.07
N TRP A 20 -0.57 8.57 4.02
CA TRP A 20 0.48 9.32 4.70
C TRP A 20 0.71 10.70 4.08
N SER A 21 0.67 10.80 2.75
CA SER A 21 0.81 12.08 2.05
C SER A 21 -0.39 13.00 2.30
N ALA A 22 -1.58 12.45 2.53
CA ALA A 22 -2.76 13.25 2.91
C ALA A 22 -2.66 13.83 4.33
N ALA A 23 -1.94 13.14 5.23
CA ALA A 23 -1.75 13.59 6.61
C ALA A 23 -0.55 14.52 6.81
N SER A 24 0.24 14.73 5.75
CA SER A 24 1.45 15.55 5.78
C SER A 24 1.25 16.80 4.93
N SER A 25 1.59 17.97 5.47
CA SER A 25 1.67 19.17 4.65
C SER A 25 2.79 18.99 3.63
N THR A 26 2.43 18.90 2.36
CA THR A 26 3.39 18.74 1.28
C THR A 26 3.15 19.82 0.25
N ARG A 27 4.23 20.39 -0.30
CA ARG A 27 4.15 21.52 -1.24
C ARG A 27 3.24 21.25 -2.44
N ALA A 28 3.13 19.97 -2.84
CA ALA A 28 2.31 19.53 -3.96
C ALA A 28 0.82 19.36 -3.63
N LEU A 29 0.46 19.15 -2.36
CA LEU A 29 -0.92 18.90 -1.90
C LEU A 29 -1.49 20.02 -1.03
N GLY A 30 -0.64 20.92 -0.56
CA GLY A 30 -1.02 21.98 0.39
C GLY A 30 -1.11 21.44 1.82
N ASP A 31 -2.20 21.81 2.49
CA ASP A 31 -2.44 21.49 3.89
C ASP A 31 -2.79 20.01 4.12
N ALA A 32 -2.56 19.56 5.36
CA ALA A 32 -2.94 18.22 5.77
C ALA A 32 -4.47 18.07 5.73
N GLN A 33 -4.94 17.06 5.02
CA GLN A 33 -6.36 16.75 4.83
C GLN A 33 -6.90 15.83 5.95
N CYS A 34 -6.03 15.20 6.73
CA CYS A 34 -6.42 14.34 7.84
C CYS A 34 -5.42 14.36 9.00
N ALA A 35 -5.88 13.97 10.19
CA ALA A 35 -5.03 13.86 11.37
C ALA A 35 -3.99 12.75 11.21
N ARG A 36 -2.74 13.06 11.62
CA ARG A 36 -1.62 12.12 11.55
C ARG A 36 -1.84 10.83 12.34
N SER A 37 -2.55 10.90 13.46
CA SER A 37 -2.93 9.74 14.26
C SER A 37 -3.84 8.78 13.48
N HIS A 38 -4.84 9.32 12.77
CA HIS A 38 -5.76 8.51 11.97
C HIS A 38 -5.04 7.85 10.78
N ALA A 39 -4.14 8.58 10.13
CA ALA A 39 -3.31 8.02 9.05
C ALA A 39 -2.36 6.94 9.56
N ALA A 40 -1.74 7.11 10.73
CA ALA A 40 -0.88 6.10 11.34
C ALA A 40 -1.63 4.79 11.60
N VAL A 41 -2.86 4.86 12.12
CA VAL A 41 -3.71 3.68 12.37
C VAL A 41 -4.02 2.95 11.05
N GLN A 42 -4.40 3.68 10.00
CA GLN A 42 -4.68 3.08 8.69
C GLN A 42 -3.45 2.42 8.06
N ILE A 43 -2.28 3.06 8.17
CA ILE A 43 -1.02 2.50 7.66
C ILE A 43 -0.63 1.26 8.45
N ALA A 44 -0.79 1.26 9.78
CA ALA A 44 -0.53 0.08 10.60
C ALA A 44 -1.42 -1.09 10.19
N PHE A 45 -2.71 -0.84 9.96
CA PHE A 45 -3.64 -1.86 9.45
C PHE A 45 -3.24 -2.39 8.07
N LEU A 46 -2.90 -1.49 7.14
CA LEU A 46 -2.40 -1.85 5.80
C LEU A 46 -1.13 -2.69 5.88
N LEU A 47 -0.17 -2.29 6.71
CA LEU A 47 1.11 -2.98 6.85
C LEU A 47 0.90 -4.37 7.46
N ALA A 48 0.06 -4.49 8.49
CA ALA A 48 -0.29 -5.78 9.09
C ALA A 48 -0.92 -6.73 8.04
N GLY A 49 -1.86 -6.24 7.24
CA GLY A 49 -2.48 -7.01 6.16
C GLY A 49 -1.49 -7.43 5.08
N GLN A 50 -0.63 -6.51 4.62
CA GLN A 50 0.42 -6.80 3.63
C GLN A 50 1.41 -7.84 4.13
N CYS A 51 1.89 -7.70 5.37
CA CYS A 51 2.81 -8.66 5.98
C CYS A 51 2.15 -10.04 6.10
N LEU A 52 0.91 -10.12 6.60
CA LEU A 52 0.21 -11.40 6.74
C LEU A 52 0.04 -12.10 5.39
N CYS A 53 -0.38 -11.37 4.36
CA CYS A 53 -0.50 -11.92 3.01
C CYS A 53 0.86 -12.31 2.40
N ALA A 54 1.90 -11.50 2.60
CA ALA A 54 3.23 -11.74 2.04
C ALA A 54 3.90 -12.95 2.70
N ILE A 55 3.77 -13.09 4.02
CA ILE A 55 4.27 -14.22 4.79
C ILE A 55 3.55 -15.51 4.37
N ALA A 56 2.23 -15.45 4.18
CA ALA A 56 1.46 -16.59 3.70
C ALA A 56 1.86 -17.03 2.27
N ALA A 57 2.22 -16.08 1.40
CA ALA A 57 2.53 -16.36 -0.01
C ALA A 57 4.00 -16.76 -0.28
N ALA A 58 4.96 -16.20 0.47
CA ALA A 58 6.40 -16.32 0.19
C ALA A 58 7.25 -16.66 1.42
N GLY A 59 6.62 -16.97 2.55
CA GLY A 59 7.31 -17.21 3.82
C GLY A 59 7.78 -15.94 4.53
N PRO A 60 8.26 -16.04 5.78
CA PRO A 60 8.54 -14.89 6.63
C PRO A 60 9.62 -13.96 6.08
N CYS A 61 10.79 -14.50 5.72
CA CYS A 61 11.89 -13.67 5.21
C CYS A 61 11.58 -13.08 3.81
N GLY A 62 11.06 -13.90 2.90
CA GLY A 62 10.72 -13.47 1.54
C GLY A 62 9.59 -12.45 1.51
N GLY A 63 8.55 -12.66 2.33
CA GLY A 63 7.41 -11.76 2.43
C GLY A 63 7.79 -10.38 2.98
N LEU A 64 8.56 -10.32 4.07
CA LEU A 64 8.97 -9.05 4.65
C LEU A 64 9.93 -8.27 3.73
N ALA A 65 10.88 -8.95 3.08
CA ALA A 65 11.77 -8.33 2.11
C ALA A 65 10.97 -7.73 0.94
N MET A 66 9.96 -8.45 0.43
CA MET A 66 9.09 -7.96 -0.64
C MET A 66 8.31 -6.71 -0.22
N VAL A 67 7.72 -6.70 0.98
CA VAL A 67 7.00 -5.51 1.48
C VAL A 67 7.95 -4.31 1.58
N ALA A 68 9.16 -4.50 2.14
CA ALA A 68 10.15 -3.43 2.22
C ALA A 68 10.56 -2.90 0.83
N CYS A 69 10.85 -3.80 -0.12
CA CYS A 69 11.19 -3.43 -1.50
C CYS A 69 10.04 -2.70 -2.19
N ALA A 70 8.79 -3.15 -2.02
CA ALA A 70 7.62 -2.52 -2.61
C ALA A 70 7.44 -1.09 -2.07
N TRP A 71 7.56 -0.89 -0.76
CA TRP A 71 7.47 0.44 -0.15
C TRP A 71 8.52 1.41 -0.69
N MET A 72 9.76 0.95 -0.90
CA MET A 72 10.81 1.78 -1.50
C MET A 72 10.52 2.10 -2.98
N ALA A 73 10.24 1.07 -3.78
CA ALA A 73 10.04 1.22 -5.23
C ALA A 73 8.78 2.02 -5.57
N MET A 74 7.63 1.66 -4.99
CA MET A 74 6.39 2.43 -5.15
C MET A 74 6.48 3.79 -4.46
N GLY A 75 7.20 3.91 -3.34
CA GLY A 75 7.43 5.20 -2.68
C GLY A 75 8.09 6.22 -3.60
N TRP A 76 9.16 5.80 -4.28
CA TRP A 76 9.85 6.62 -5.27
C TRP A 76 8.98 6.94 -6.50
N GLY A 77 8.31 5.93 -7.06
CA GLY A 77 7.41 6.14 -8.20
C GLY A 77 6.25 7.07 -7.87
N TYR A 78 5.70 6.94 -6.67
CA TYR A 78 4.60 7.77 -6.17
C TYR A 78 5.03 9.23 -6.01
N THR A 79 6.21 9.51 -5.44
CA THR A 79 6.70 10.89 -5.29
C THR A 79 6.94 11.55 -6.65
N LEU A 80 7.47 10.84 -7.63
CA LEU A 80 7.61 11.33 -9.01
C LEU A 80 6.24 11.64 -9.65
N ALA A 81 5.27 10.73 -9.50
CA ALA A 81 3.92 10.93 -10.02
C ALA A 81 3.16 12.07 -9.29
N LEU A 82 3.45 12.29 -8.02
CA LEU A 82 2.84 13.35 -7.22
C LEU A 82 3.34 14.73 -7.64
N ASN A 83 4.59 14.85 -8.08
CA ASN A 83 5.16 16.09 -8.61
C ASN A 83 4.56 16.50 -9.96
N THR A 84 4.01 15.54 -10.72
CA THR A 84 3.43 15.79 -12.05
C THR A 84 1.91 15.96 -12.00
N TRP A 85 1.20 15.12 -11.22
CA TRP A 85 -0.26 15.09 -11.17
C TRP A 85 -0.82 14.91 -9.74
N PRO A 86 -0.66 15.88 -8.82
CA PRO A 86 -0.85 15.65 -7.38
C PRO A 86 -2.24 15.09 -7.01
N VAL A 87 -3.31 15.75 -7.42
CA VAL A 87 -4.69 15.37 -7.03
C VAL A 87 -5.13 14.05 -7.67
N ARG A 88 -4.83 13.85 -8.97
CA ARG A 88 -5.21 12.63 -9.70
C ARG A 88 -4.43 11.42 -9.19
N THR A 89 -3.12 11.57 -9.00
CA THR A 89 -2.24 10.51 -8.46
C THR A 89 -2.71 10.09 -7.08
N GLN A 90 -3.04 11.04 -6.19
CA GLN A 90 -3.48 10.71 -4.84
C GLN A 90 -4.81 9.97 -4.81
N ALA A 91 -5.82 10.45 -5.54
CA ALA A 91 -7.13 9.80 -5.60
C ALA A 91 -7.04 8.39 -6.21
N TRP A 92 -6.23 8.25 -7.27
CA TRP A 92 -6.01 6.96 -7.95
C TRP A 92 -5.22 5.98 -7.07
N ALA A 93 -4.12 6.41 -6.46
CA ALA A 93 -3.30 5.59 -5.56
C ALA A 93 -4.10 5.08 -4.36
N ARG A 94 -4.94 5.94 -3.77
CA ARG A 94 -5.81 5.55 -2.67
C ARG A 94 -6.81 4.48 -3.10
N ARG A 95 -7.57 4.71 -4.17
CA ARG A 95 -8.61 3.76 -4.62
C ARG A 95 -8.03 2.43 -5.08
N SER A 96 -6.99 2.47 -5.91
CA SER A 96 -6.36 1.25 -6.44
C SER A 96 -5.62 0.47 -5.36
N GLY A 97 -4.93 1.14 -4.43
CA GLY A 97 -4.21 0.47 -3.34
C GLY A 97 -5.14 -0.25 -2.37
N TRP A 98 -6.27 0.37 -1.97
CA TRP A 98 -7.26 -0.30 -1.10
C TRP A 98 -7.95 -1.47 -1.80
N ALA A 99 -8.29 -1.32 -3.09
CA ALA A 99 -8.83 -2.42 -3.89
C ALA A 99 -7.83 -3.59 -4.00
N ALA A 100 -6.55 -3.29 -4.22
CA ALA A 100 -5.50 -4.31 -4.31
C ALA A 100 -5.31 -5.07 -2.98
N LEU A 101 -5.39 -4.38 -1.83
CA LEU A 101 -5.35 -5.04 -0.52
C LEU A 101 -6.54 -5.99 -0.34
N GLY A 102 -7.76 -5.56 -0.68
CA GLY A 102 -8.96 -6.41 -0.59
C GLY A 102 -8.84 -7.67 -1.45
N LEU A 103 -8.35 -7.52 -2.69
CA LEU A 103 -8.09 -8.64 -3.59
C LEU A 103 -6.97 -9.56 -3.07
N ALA A 104 -5.90 -9.00 -2.49
CA ALA A 104 -4.82 -9.78 -1.90
C ALA A 104 -5.33 -10.63 -0.72
N LEU A 105 -6.14 -10.04 0.18
CA LEU A 105 -6.73 -10.74 1.31
C LEU A 105 -7.64 -11.89 0.85
N MET A 106 -8.53 -11.64 -0.12
CA MET A 106 -9.37 -12.67 -0.72
C MET A 106 -8.56 -13.78 -1.41
N GLY A 107 -7.49 -13.41 -2.12
CA GLY A 107 -6.58 -14.38 -2.74
C GLY A 107 -5.86 -15.26 -1.71
N THR A 108 -5.48 -14.68 -0.57
CA THR A 108 -4.82 -15.43 0.51
C THR A 108 -5.78 -16.33 1.30
N THR A 109 -7.03 -15.92 1.53
CA THR A 109 -8.01 -16.81 2.16
C THR A 109 -8.36 -17.99 1.26
N ALA A 110 -8.45 -17.77 -0.06
CA ALA A 110 -8.64 -18.87 -1.02
C ALA A 110 -7.48 -19.87 -1.01
N LEU A 111 -6.23 -19.40 -0.83
CA LEU A 111 -5.04 -20.25 -0.69
C LEU A 111 -5.01 -21.09 0.59
N MET A 112 -5.62 -20.61 1.68
CA MET A 112 -5.63 -21.32 2.97
C MET A 112 -6.69 -22.42 3.03
N VAL A 113 -7.71 -22.36 2.17
CA VAL A 113 -8.85 -23.30 2.16
C VAL A 113 -8.69 -24.40 1.09
N SER A 114 -7.82 -24.19 0.11
CA SER A 114 -7.46 -25.17 -0.94
C SER A 114 -6.38 -26.14 -0.50
#